data_AF-A0A964FHY9-F1
#
_entry.id   AF-A0A964FHY9-F1
#
_cell.length_a   1.000
_cell.length_b   1.000
_cell.length_c   1.000
_cell.angle_alpha   90.00
_cell.angle_beta   90.00
_cell.angle_gamma   90.00
#
_symmetry.space_group_name_H-M   'P 1'
#
loop_
_entity.id
_entity.type
_entity.pdbx_description
1 polymer ?
#
loop_
_entity_poly.entity_id
_entity_poly.type
_entity_poly.pdbx_seq_one_letter_code
_entity_poly.pdbx_strand_id
1 'polypeptide(L)' 'MQEQKRNAWNWGFSEGAENWNGRLAMIGFSAAVIIELVSGQGLLHFWGLI' A
#
# COMPACT_ATOMS: atom_id res chain seq x y z
N MET A 1 -29.42 9.40 15.26
CA MET A 1 -28.75 8.21 15.83
C MET A 1 -28.32 7.33 14.67
N GLN A 2 -27.07 7.46 14.21
CA GLN A 2 -26.47 6.43 13.35
C GLN A 2 -25.39 5.76 14.20
N GLU A 3 -25.78 4.62 14.77
CA GLU A 3 -24.91 3.77 15.55
C GLU A 3 -23.81 3.25 14.63
N GLN A 4 -22.71 4.00 14.65
CA GLN A 4 -21.46 3.63 14.02
C GLN A 4 -21.06 2.28 14.62
N LYS A 5 -21.23 1.19 13.86
CA LYS A 5 -20.62 -0.12 14.12
C LYS A 5 -19.10 0.03 14.00
N ARG A 6 -18.49 0.77 14.92
CA ARG A 6 -17.04 1.02 15.02
C ARG A 6 -16.25 -0.25 15.32
N ASN A 7 -16.94 -1.33 15.72
CA ASN A 7 -16.33 -2.51 16.33
C ASN A 7 -16.71 -3.82 15.61
N ALA A 8 -17.30 -3.76 14.42
CA ALA A 8 -17.39 -4.95 13.60
C ALA A 8 -16.06 -5.06 12.85
N TRP A 9 -15.19 -5.96 13.30
CA TRP A 9 -14.07 -6.46 12.49
C TRP A 9 -14.65 -7.24 11.30
N ASN A 10 -15.28 -6.50 10.39
CA ASN A 10 -15.91 -7.05 9.21
C ASN A 10 -14.81 -7.24 8.18
N TRP A 11 -14.19 -8.42 8.22
CA TRP A 11 -13.34 -8.89 7.13
C TRP A 11 -14.19 -8.98 5.85
N GLY A 12 -13.99 -8.03 4.93
CA GLY A 12 -14.73 -7.92 3.67
C GLY A 12 -14.39 -6.62 2.94
N PHE A 13 -14.97 -6.44 1.74
CA PHE A 13 -14.88 -5.18 0.97
C PHE A 13 -15.68 -4.07 1.67
N SER A 14 -15.09 -3.49 2.71
CA SER A 14 -15.61 -2.33 3.43
C SER A 14 -14.83 -1.10 3.00
N GLU A 15 -15.52 0.04 2.90
CA GLU A 15 -14.91 1.34 2.54
C GLU A 15 -13.65 1.67 3.35
N GLY A 16 -13.61 1.25 4.62
CA GLY A 16 -12.44 1.38 5.48
C GLY A 16 -11.24 0.57 4.99
N ALA A 17 -11.45 -0.69 4.57
CA ALA A 17 -10.39 -1.57 4.06
C ALA A 17 -9.86 -1.09 2.70
N GLU A 18 -10.73 -0.59 1.82
CA GLU A 18 -10.36 -0.03 0.52
C GLU A 18 -9.50 1.22 0.66
N ASN A 19 -9.89 2.15 1.54
CA ASN A 19 -9.12 3.36 1.79
C ASN A 19 -7.76 3.04 2.44
N TRP A 20 -7.70 2.06 3.35
CA TRP A 20 -6.44 1.59 3.92
C TRP A 20 -5.54 0.94 2.88
N ASN A 21 -6.07 0.07 2.01
CA ASN A 21 -5.31 -0.55 0.93
C ASN A 21 -4.78 0.50 -0.07
N GLY A 22 -5.61 1.47 -0.46
CA GLY A 22 -5.20 2.56 -1.35
C GLY A 22 -4.03 3.38 -0.78
N ARG A 23 -4.05 3.70 0.51
CA ARG A 23 -2.94 4.42 1.16
C ARG A 23 -1.67 3.59 1.23
N LEU A 24 -1.79 2.30 1.55
CA LEU A 24 -0.65 1.38 1.57
C LEU A 24 -0.04 1.24 0.17
N ALA A 25 -0.85 1.19 -0.88
CA ALA A 25 -0.38 1.16 -2.27
C ALA A 25 0.38 2.44 -2.67
N MET A 26 -0.13 3.63 -2.32
CA MET A 26 0.55 4.89 -2.60
C MET A 26 1.91 4.99 -1.88
N ILE A 27 1.98 4.53 -0.62
CA ILE A 27 3.23 4.50 0.15
C ILE A 27 4.19 3.47 -0.45
N GLY A 28 3.71 2.27 -0.78
CA GLY A 28 4.53 1.23 -1.39
C GLY A 28 5.12 1.65 -2.74
N PHE A 29 4.33 2.32 -3.57
CA PHE A 29 4.81 2.87 -4.84
C PHE A 29 5.84 3.99 -4.63
N SER A 30 5.58 4.90 -3.70
CA SER A 30 6.52 6.00 -3.40
C SER A 30 7.84 5.45 -2.83
N ALA A 31 7.77 4.46 -1.95
CA ALA A 31 8.94 3.78 -1.39
C ALA A 31 9.73 3.03 -2.48
N ALA A 32 9.04 2.33 -3.39
CA ALA A 32 9.66 1.69 -4.55
C ALA A 32 10.46 2.71 -5.38
N VAL A 33 9.84 3.83 -5.78
CA VAL A 33 10.50 4.88 -6.55
C VAL A 33 11.70 5.47 -5.81
N ILE A 34 11.58 5.72 -4.50
CA ILE A 34 12.69 6.24 -3.69
C ILE A 34 13.85 5.23 -3.66
N ILE A 35 13.56 3.94 -3.47
CA ILE A 35 14.57 2.88 -3.46
C ILE A 35 15.27 2.80 -4.81
N GLU A 36 14.54 2.92 -5.92
CA GLU A 36 15.11 2.96 -7.27
C GLU A 36 16.05 4.15 -7.47
N LEU A 37 15.66 5.34 -6.99
CA LEU A 37 16.49 6.55 -7.07
C LEU A 37 17.74 6.47 -6.19
N VAL A 38 17.62 5.95 -4.95
CA VAL A 38 18.74 5.86 -4.00
C VAL A 38 19.72 4.76 -4.39
N SER A 39 19.22 3.61 -4.87
CA SER A 39 20.07 2.48 -5.26
C SER A 39 20.75 2.69 -6.61
N GLY A 40 20.29 3.66 -7.43
CA GLY A 40 20.84 3.91 -8.78
C GLY A 40 20.68 2.73 -9.76
N GLN A 41 19.97 1.69 -9.32
CA GLN A 41 19.71 0.43 -9.98
C GLN A 41 18.22 0.19 -9.81
N GLY A 42 17.47 0.22 -10.92
CA GLY A 42 16.02 -0.01 -10.87
C GLY A 42 15.68 -1.30 -10.13
N LEU A 43 14.44 -1.43 -9.64
CA LEU A 43 13.98 -2.61 -8.91
C LEU A 43 14.30 -3.93 -9.63
N LEU A 44 14.33 -3.88 -10.97
CA LEU A 44 14.72 -4.98 -11.87
C LEU A 44 16.17 -5.47 -11.66
N HIS A 45 17.11 -4.61 -11.31
CA HIS A 45 18.48 -5.02 -11.01
C HIS A 45 18.65 -5.47 -9.55
N PHE A 46 17.90 -4.91 -8.60
CA PHE A 46 17.85 -5.51 -7.25
C PHE A 46 17.31 -6.95 -7.29
N TRP A 47 16.42 -7.24 -8.23
CA TRP A 47 15.91 -8.58 -8.52
C TRP A 47 16.82 -9.42 -9.46
N GLY A 48 17.97 -8.91 -9.88
CA GLY A 48 18.96 -9.63 -10.70
C GLY A 48 18.48 -10.04 -12.09
N LEU A 49 17.52 -9.31 -12.68
CA LEU A 49 16.94 -9.64 -13.99
C LEU A 49 17.80 -9.14 -15.19
N ILE A 50 18.83 -8.32 -14.93
CA ILE A 50 19.86 -7.85 -15.87
C ILE A 50 21.21 -7.81 -15.16
#